data_AF-A0A935QCH2-F1
#
_entry.id   AF-A0A935QCH2-F1
#
_cell.length_a   1.000
_cell.length_b   1.000
_cell.length_c   1.000
_cell.angle_alpha   90.00
_cell.angle_beta   90.00
_cell.angle_gamma   90.00
#
_symmetry.space_group_name_H-M   'P 1'
#
loop_
_entity.id
_entity.type
_entity.pdbx_description
1 polymer ?
#
loop_
_entity_poly.entity_id
_entity_poly.type
_entity_poly.pdbx_seq_one_letter_code
_entity_poly.pdbx_strand_id
1 'polypeptide(L)'
;MTRSPGAPRVKEFQGGLTAVAPLSWRLLLRDAAGLVGLTDDPHEIVVLADRAPVAELTRTGGGDDLPGDGRLVLAARAQDDYGIAGLDLLLRREDPAAPQDTAWIRLPVLAALAAPVRADLDGDAARLTATPGGAPAPGSVACALDLDVSQLEFIPGQTLALQLEAVDNRRPGPPGRGRSRILRFTLPSAAELLADHQQGEQQRLEDLAELQRQGGDLRDELARLERELKKDPSPDFARRQEIDEALARQKALQSGLEELTGSLREDLDRLAASNLASVELVERLDQVAALMDEIRDDNLERLRDQLQDAMSRLGEREVQESVADVARRQQEFLDRLERAASLLEQMKREQEMAAMTARLEQMMREQSQLMEGERDPEAAQRQQALSEAVRELEQKLRDALAELGAKPPADASLRPRRRAPAGRRRPTKPCARRSRPRWRRWSGAISRRPCVTLRTP
;
A
#
# COMPACT_ATOMS: atom_id res chain seq x y z
N MET A 1 89.94 18.29 -42.42
CA MET A 1 89.39 17.94 -41.09
C MET A 1 88.07 18.67 -40.90
N THR A 2 87.01 17.98 -40.52
CA THR A 2 85.68 18.55 -40.29
C THR A 2 85.51 19.01 -38.83
N ARG A 3 84.80 20.11 -38.64
CA ARG A 3 84.04 20.41 -37.41
C ARG A 3 82.71 20.99 -37.85
N SER A 4 81.64 20.22 -37.70
CA SER A 4 80.27 20.73 -37.87
C SER A 4 79.98 21.83 -36.86
N PRO A 5 79.14 22.83 -37.18
CA PRO A 5 78.56 23.67 -36.14
C PRO A 5 77.79 22.78 -35.17
N GLY A 6 78.07 22.91 -33.87
CA GLY A 6 77.42 22.11 -32.85
C GLY A 6 75.93 22.47 -32.77
N ALA A 7 75.05 21.46 -32.81
CA ALA A 7 73.62 21.67 -32.59
C ALA A 7 73.39 22.38 -31.24
N PRO A 8 72.39 23.28 -31.14
CA PRO A 8 72.12 23.99 -29.90
C PRO A 8 71.81 23.00 -28.79
N ARG A 9 72.60 23.05 -27.70
CA ARG A 9 72.32 22.27 -26.50
C ARG A 9 71.12 22.87 -25.77
N VAL A 10 69.92 22.41 -26.13
CA VAL A 10 68.71 22.67 -25.36
C VAL A 10 68.97 22.25 -23.91
N LYS A 11 68.73 23.18 -22.98
CA LYS A 11 68.69 22.91 -21.56
C LYS A 11 67.25 23.12 -21.12
N GLU A 12 66.60 22.04 -20.70
CA GLU A 12 65.32 22.13 -20.03
C GLU A 12 65.53 22.61 -18.58
N PHE A 13 64.61 23.46 -18.12
CA PHE A 13 64.53 23.90 -16.74
C PHE A 13 63.09 23.63 -16.27
N GLN A 14 62.94 22.92 -15.17
CA GLN A 14 61.65 22.62 -14.56
C GLN A 14 61.61 23.21 -13.14
N GLY A 15 60.45 23.71 -12.74
CA GLY A 15 60.20 24.29 -11.43
C GLY A 15 58.69 24.36 -11.15
N GLY A 16 58.31 24.28 -9.88
CA GLY A 16 56.91 24.38 -9.45
C GLY A 16 56.60 25.76 -8.88
N LEU A 17 55.37 26.23 -9.10
CA LEU A 17 54.82 27.46 -8.54
C LEU A 17 53.41 27.20 -8.02
N THR A 18 53.13 27.53 -6.76
CA THR A 18 51.78 27.44 -6.17
C THR A 18 51.13 28.81 -6.20
N ALA A 19 50.19 29.03 -7.12
CA ALA A 19 49.42 30.27 -7.19
C ALA A 19 48.28 30.25 -6.15
N VAL A 20 48.30 31.20 -5.21
CA VAL A 20 47.23 31.39 -4.19
C VAL A 20 46.37 32.65 -4.44
N ALA A 21 46.77 33.45 -5.43
CA ALA A 21 46.04 34.59 -5.97
C ALA A 21 46.42 34.71 -7.47
N PRO A 22 45.61 35.41 -8.30
CA PRO A 22 45.96 35.63 -9.70
C PRO A 22 47.33 36.30 -9.84
N LEU A 23 48.19 35.76 -10.71
CA LEU A 23 49.54 36.28 -10.92
C LEU A 23 49.91 36.33 -12.41
N SER A 24 50.52 37.43 -12.82
CA SER A 24 51.09 37.64 -14.15
C SER A 24 52.61 37.48 -14.07
N TRP A 25 53.19 36.65 -14.94
CA TRP A 25 54.62 36.33 -14.94
C TRP A 25 55.20 36.35 -16.35
N ARG A 26 56.52 36.54 -16.44
CA ARG A 26 57.30 36.47 -17.68
C ARG A 26 58.59 35.72 -17.42
N LEU A 27 59.02 34.92 -18.39
CA LEU A 27 60.40 34.44 -18.41
C LEU A 27 61.33 35.57 -18.87
N LEU A 28 62.52 35.63 -18.28
CA LEU A 28 63.60 36.51 -18.70
C LEU A 28 64.86 35.66 -18.84
N LEU A 29 65.30 35.42 -20.08
CA LEU A 29 66.48 34.63 -20.37
C LEU A 29 67.70 35.55 -20.38
N ARG A 30 68.65 35.34 -19.46
CA ARG A 30 69.88 36.15 -19.38
C ARG A 30 71.10 35.33 -19.80
N ASP A 31 71.92 35.89 -20.68
CA ASP A 31 73.15 35.26 -21.15
C ASP A 31 74.36 35.51 -20.22
N ALA A 32 75.50 34.91 -20.56
CA ALA A 32 76.74 35.05 -19.79
C ALA A 32 77.44 36.42 -19.94
N ALA A 33 77.06 37.23 -20.95
CA ALA A 33 77.48 38.62 -21.07
C ALA A 33 76.57 39.58 -20.28
N GLY A 34 75.46 39.08 -19.74
CA GLY A 34 74.49 39.82 -18.96
C GLY A 34 73.37 40.46 -19.77
N LEU A 35 73.29 40.19 -21.08
CA LEU A 35 72.19 40.60 -21.96
C LEU A 35 70.93 39.78 -21.62
N VAL A 36 69.77 40.45 -21.64
CA VAL A 36 68.48 39.81 -21.37
C VAL A 36 67.71 39.68 -22.69
N GLY A 37 67.43 38.45 -23.10
CA GLY A 37 66.49 38.15 -24.16
C GLY A 37 65.06 38.36 -23.68
N LEU A 38 64.29 39.12 -24.46
CA LEU A 38 62.85 39.23 -24.29
C LEU A 38 62.21 37.97 -24.86
N THR A 39 61.62 37.16 -23.98
CA THR A 39 60.55 36.21 -24.34
C THR A 39 59.19 36.92 -24.31
N ASP A 40 58.18 36.30 -24.92
CA ASP A 40 56.91 36.93 -25.32
C ASP A 40 55.99 37.39 -24.16
N ASP A 41 54.76 37.76 -24.52
CA ASP A 41 53.74 38.41 -23.69
C ASP A 41 53.48 37.76 -22.32
N PRO A 42 53.08 38.57 -21.31
CA PRO A 42 52.82 38.09 -19.95
C PRO A 42 51.88 36.90 -19.90
N HIS A 43 52.34 35.83 -19.27
CA HIS A 43 51.52 34.68 -18.95
C HIS A 43 50.74 34.95 -17.67
N GLU A 44 49.41 34.89 -17.74
CA GLU A 44 48.54 35.08 -16.58
C GLU A 44 48.03 33.74 -16.05
N ILE A 45 48.19 33.53 -14.75
CA ILE A 45 47.55 32.42 -14.02
C ILE A 45 46.39 33.04 -13.24
N VAL A 46 45.16 32.79 -13.67
CA VAL A 46 43.95 33.16 -12.94
C VAL A 46 43.64 32.06 -11.93
N VAL A 47 43.68 32.40 -10.63
CA VAL A 47 43.24 31.50 -9.57
C VAL A 47 41.73 31.63 -9.43
N LEU A 48 41.00 30.58 -9.81
CA LEU A 48 39.55 30.49 -9.60
C LEU A 48 39.24 30.10 -8.15
N ALA A 49 38.16 30.67 -7.61
CA ALA A 49 37.66 30.28 -6.30
C ALA A 49 36.87 28.97 -6.40
N ASP A 50 37.54 27.91 -5.97
CA ASP A 50 37.02 26.58 -5.64
C ASP A 50 35.67 26.66 -4.89
N ARG A 51 34.65 25.95 -5.40
CA ARG A 51 33.27 26.07 -4.89
C ARG A 51 32.99 24.97 -3.87
N ALA A 52 31.89 25.13 -3.13
CA ALA A 52 31.37 24.04 -2.32
C ALA A 52 30.47 23.14 -3.19
N PRO A 53 30.51 21.81 -3.02
CA PRO A 53 29.67 20.90 -3.80
C PRO A 53 28.19 21.15 -3.52
N VAL A 54 27.34 20.91 -4.52
CA VAL A 54 25.88 20.99 -4.41
C VAL A 54 25.33 19.58 -4.26
N ALA A 55 24.44 19.36 -3.28
CA ALA A 55 23.81 18.07 -3.01
C ALA A 55 22.28 18.19 -3.07
N GLU A 56 21.62 17.32 -3.85
CA GLU A 56 20.17 17.25 -3.99
C GLU A 56 19.65 15.87 -3.57
N LEU A 57 18.57 15.87 -2.78
CA LEU A 57 17.83 14.67 -2.41
C LEU A 57 16.34 14.87 -2.71
N THR A 58 15.75 13.89 -3.38
CA THR A 58 14.35 13.90 -3.83
C THR A 58 13.73 12.50 -3.70
N ARG A 59 12.48 12.39 -3.24
CA ARG A 59 11.70 11.14 -3.27
C ARG A 59 11.15 10.88 -4.67
N THR A 60 11.19 9.63 -5.12
CA THR A 60 10.43 9.20 -6.32
C THR A 60 9.14 8.53 -5.87
N GLY A 61 7.99 9.17 -6.09
CA GLY A 61 6.66 8.62 -5.76
C GLY A 61 5.64 9.63 -5.22
N GLY A 62 6.09 10.74 -4.64
CA GLY A 62 5.21 11.70 -3.96
C GLY A 62 4.91 11.33 -2.50
N GLY A 63 4.20 12.22 -1.79
CA GLY A 63 3.91 12.11 -0.35
C GLY A 63 5.10 12.42 0.57
N ASP A 64 4.80 12.82 1.79
CA ASP A 64 5.77 13.00 2.89
C ASP A 64 5.64 11.88 3.95
N ASP A 65 4.87 10.83 3.64
CA ASP A 65 4.56 9.72 4.56
C ASP A 65 5.47 8.52 4.32
N LEU A 66 5.93 7.85 5.37
CA LEU A 66 6.77 6.66 5.27
C LEU A 66 5.93 5.46 4.80
N PRO A 67 6.31 4.75 3.72
CA PRO A 67 5.58 3.57 3.27
C PRO A 67 5.55 2.45 4.32
N GLY A 68 4.42 1.74 4.39
CA GLY A 68 4.20 0.66 5.38
C GLY A 68 5.08 -0.58 5.21
N ASP A 69 5.76 -0.73 4.05
CA ASP A 69 6.79 -1.75 3.84
C ASP A 69 8.20 -1.30 4.28
N GLY A 70 8.34 -0.05 4.75
CA GLY A 70 9.60 0.55 5.18
C GLY A 70 10.58 0.85 4.04
N ARG A 71 10.14 0.92 2.77
CA ARG A 71 11.05 1.11 1.62
C ARG A 71 10.93 2.51 1.01
N LEU A 72 12.05 3.23 0.99
CA LEU A 72 12.16 4.57 0.42
C LEU A 72 13.04 4.57 -0.83
N VAL A 73 12.41 4.77 -1.98
CA VAL A 73 13.13 5.04 -3.25
C VAL A 73 13.38 6.55 -3.38
N LEU A 74 14.65 6.92 -3.41
CA LEU A 74 15.13 8.31 -3.46
C LEU A 74 16.07 8.50 -4.64
N ALA A 75 16.01 9.64 -5.32
CA ALA A 75 17.06 10.06 -6.24
C ALA A 75 18.01 11.04 -5.53
N ALA A 76 19.30 10.72 -5.55
CA ALA A 76 20.38 11.49 -4.95
C ALA A 76 21.34 11.99 -6.05
N ARG A 77 21.69 13.28 -5.98
CA ARG A 77 22.64 13.91 -6.90
C ARG A 77 23.64 14.76 -6.13
N ALA A 78 24.89 14.76 -6.59
CA ALA A 78 25.94 15.66 -6.15
C ALA A 78 26.70 16.22 -7.36
N GLN A 79 27.06 17.50 -7.33
CA GLN A 79 27.80 18.19 -8.40
C GLN A 79 28.83 19.14 -7.82
N ASP A 80 30.00 19.20 -8.45
CA ASP A 80 31.18 19.96 -8.04
C ASP A 80 32.04 20.31 -9.25
N ASP A 81 32.82 21.39 -9.22
CA ASP A 81 33.68 21.80 -10.35
C ASP A 81 35.05 21.11 -10.39
N TYR A 82 35.50 20.46 -9.30
CA TYR A 82 36.74 19.67 -9.25
C TYR A 82 36.50 18.17 -8.96
N GLY A 83 35.47 17.84 -8.19
CA GLY A 83 34.89 16.50 -8.10
C GLY A 83 34.57 16.02 -6.68
N ILE A 84 33.51 15.20 -6.58
CA ILE A 84 33.06 14.57 -5.34
C ILE A 84 34.03 13.48 -4.90
N ALA A 85 34.55 13.57 -3.66
CA ALA A 85 35.32 12.52 -3.00
C ALA A 85 34.49 11.68 -2.02
N GLY A 86 33.38 12.21 -1.51
CA GLY A 86 32.49 11.53 -0.56
C GLY A 86 31.03 11.90 -0.76
N LEU A 87 30.14 10.94 -0.55
CA LEU A 87 28.70 11.15 -0.57
C LEU A 87 28.07 10.26 0.50
N ASP A 88 27.54 10.88 1.55
CA ASP A 88 26.89 10.20 2.68
C ASP A 88 25.39 10.53 2.70
N LEU A 89 24.55 9.51 2.83
CA LEU A 89 23.17 9.70 3.27
C LEU A 89 23.19 9.79 4.80
N LEU A 90 22.74 10.91 5.33
CA LEU A 90 22.53 11.13 6.76
C LEU A 90 21.09 10.75 7.11
N LEU A 91 20.92 9.97 8.18
CA LEU A 91 19.63 9.52 8.69
C LEU A 91 19.50 9.88 10.16
N ARG A 92 18.31 10.27 10.58
CA ARG A 92 17.98 10.53 11.98
C ARG A 92 16.52 10.20 12.29
N ARG A 93 16.26 9.53 13.41
CA ARG A 93 14.94 9.46 14.03
C ARG A 93 14.68 10.80 14.73
N GLU A 94 13.64 11.53 14.35
CA GLU A 94 13.13 12.70 15.06
C GLU A 94 11.89 12.27 15.83
N ASP A 95 11.98 12.29 17.17
CA ASP A 95 10.85 11.99 18.05
C ASP A 95 10.01 13.26 18.28
N PRO A 96 8.66 13.21 18.19
CA PRO A 96 7.81 14.38 18.40
C PRO A 96 7.92 15.01 19.79
N ALA A 97 8.33 14.26 20.82
CA ALA A 97 8.57 14.81 22.15
C ALA A 97 9.95 15.48 22.31
N ALA A 98 10.95 15.05 21.54
CA ALA A 98 12.34 15.54 21.63
C ALA A 98 13.07 15.58 20.26
N PRO A 99 12.74 16.52 19.33
CA PRO A 99 13.18 16.47 17.92
C PRO A 99 14.68 16.72 17.63
N GLN A 100 15.54 16.74 18.65
CA GLN A 100 16.93 17.23 18.54
C GLN A 100 18.00 16.31 19.16
N ASP A 101 17.66 15.38 20.06
CA ASP A 101 18.65 14.64 20.86
C ASP A 101 19.36 13.50 20.10
N THR A 102 18.73 12.93 19.07
CA THR A 102 19.29 11.81 18.31
C THR A 102 20.41 12.25 17.36
N ALA A 103 21.49 11.47 17.30
CA ALA A 103 22.62 11.73 16.41
C ALA A 103 22.30 11.43 14.93
N TRP A 104 23.00 12.11 14.02
CA TRP A 104 22.93 11.82 12.58
C TRP A 104 23.85 10.65 12.21
N ILE A 105 23.25 9.57 11.72
CA ILE A 105 23.93 8.33 11.35
C ILE A 105 24.21 8.32 9.84
N ARG A 106 25.37 7.77 9.43
CA ARG A 106 25.93 7.91 8.08
C ARG A 106 25.91 6.61 7.29
N LEU A 107 25.21 6.59 6.15
CA LEU A 107 25.28 5.53 5.14
C LEU A 107 26.08 6.03 3.92
N PRO A 108 27.34 5.58 3.73
CA PRO A 108 28.17 6.01 2.58
C PRO A 108 27.60 5.50 1.24
N VAL A 109 27.03 6.43 0.46
CA VAL A 109 26.37 6.17 -0.83
C VAL A 109 27.35 5.61 -1.86
N LEU A 110 28.59 6.12 -1.87
CA LEU A 110 29.62 5.64 -2.81
C LEU A 110 30.02 4.17 -2.57
N ALA A 111 29.89 3.68 -1.32
CA ALA A 111 30.05 2.26 -1.02
C ALA A 111 28.80 1.45 -1.38
N ALA A 112 27.60 2.03 -1.19
CA ALA A 112 26.32 1.42 -1.55
C ALA A 112 26.14 1.16 -3.06
N LEU A 113 26.92 1.83 -3.92
CA LEU A 113 27.03 1.56 -5.36
C LEU A 113 27.81 0.28 -5.70
N ALA A 114 28.61 -0.25 -4.77
CA ALA A 114 29.43 -1.44 -4.96
C ALA A 114 28.89 -2.67 -4.22
N ALA A 115 28.32 -2.49 -3.02
CA ALA A 115 27.65 -3.53 -2.25
C ALA A 115 26.64 -2.92 -1.26
N PRO A 116 25.56 -3.63 -0.87
CA PRO A 116 24.60 -3.14 0.13
C PRO A 116 25.28 -2.74 1.45
N VAL A 117 25.09 -1.49 1.87
CA VAL A 117 25.61 -0.97 3.13
C VAL A 117 24.54 -1.10 4.22
N ARG A 118 24.95 -1.30 5.48
CA ARG A 118 24.07 -1.23 6.64
C ARG A 118 24.62 -0.23 7.66
N ALA A 119 23.71 0.40 8.40
CA ALA A 119 24.03 1.18 9.59
C ALA A 119 23.10 0.75 10.72
N ASP A 120 23.64 0.84 11.94
CA ASP A 120 22.93 0.58 13.19
C ASP A 120 22.34 1.92 13.68
N LEU A 121 21.04 1.93 13.96
CA LEU A 121 20.26 3.04 14.52
C LEU A 121 19.68 2.59 15.87
N ASP A 122 20.47 2.80 16.92
CA ASP A 122 20.11 2.55 18.32
C ASP A 122 19.74 1.08 18.63
N GLY A 123 20.28 0.13 17.85
CA GLY A 123 20.01 -1.32 17.93
C GLY A 123 19.46 -1.90 16.63
N ASP A 124 18.88 -1.06 15.77
CA ASP A 124 18.13 -1.45 14.58
C ASP A 124 18.93 -1.28 13.28
N ALA A 125 18.69 -2.13 12.27
CA ALA A 125 19.55 -2.18 11.07
C ALA A 125 18.90 -1.58 9.80
N ALA A 126 19.17 -0.29 9.51
CA ALA A 126 18.86 0.30 8.21
C ALA A 126 19.80 -0.23 7.12
N ARG A 127 19.30 -0.43 5.90
CA ARG A 127 20.08 -0.91 4.74
C ARG A 127 19.93 0.01 3.54
N LEU A 128 21.05 0.46 3.00
CA LEU A 128 21.11 1.24 1.76
C LEU A 128 21.66 0.40 0.62
N THR A 129 20.96 0.42 -0.52
CA THR A 129 21.52 0.04 -1.82
C THR A 129 21.45 1.23 -2.77
N ALA A 130 22.46 1.40 -3.63
CA ALA A 130 22.49 2.47 -4.60
C ALA A 130 22.73 1.92 -6.01
N THR A 131 22.07 2.51 -7.00
CA THR A 131 22.21 2.18 -8.42
C THR A 131 22.63 3.42 -9.22
N PRO A 132 23.62 3.32 -10.14
CA PRO A 132 24.05 4.45 -10.95
C PRO A 132 22.92 5.05 -11.80
N GLY A 133 22.72 6.36 -11.69
CA GLY A 133 21.61 7.08 -12.32
C GLY A 133 22.06 7.90 -13.53
N GLY A 134 22.07 7.28 -14.71
CA GLY A 134 22.47 7.92 -15.98
C GLY A 134 23.96 7.75 -16.30
N ALA A 135 24.46 8.53 -17.26
CA ALA A 135 25.85 8.48 -17.68
C ALA A 135 26.76 9.27 -16.71
N PRO A 136 27.96 8.75 -16.36
CA PRO A 136 28.89 9.45 -15.49
C PRO A 136 29.49 10.67 -16.21
N ALA A 137 29.22 11.88 -15.70
CA ALA A 137 29.86 13.11 -16.15
C ALA A 137 30.87 13.60 -15.09
N PRO A 138 32.05 14.11 -15.50
CA PRO A 138 33.07 14.59 -14.56
C PRO A 138 32.51 15.69 -13.66
N GLY A 139 32.91 15.69 -12.39
CA GLY A 139 32.37 16.59 -11.37
C GLY A 139 31.04 16.15 -10.75
N SER A 140 30.35 15.14 -11.31
CA SER A 140 28.99 14.77 -10.88
C SER A 140 28.83 13.30 -10.46
N VAL A 141 27.92 13.07 -9.51
CA VAL A 141 27.43 11.75 -9.12
C VAL A 141 25.90 11.81 -9.10
N ALA A 142 25.25 10.87 -9.78
CA ALA A 142 23.80 10.70 -9.74
C ALA A 142 23.46 9.23 -9.54
N CYS A 143 22.51 8.94 -8.65
CA CYS A 143 22.11 7.58 -8.29
C CYS A 143 20.68 7.52 -7.78
N ALA A 144 20.04 6.36 -7.97
CA ALA A 144 18.82 6.01 -7.27
C ALA A 144 19.17 5.13 -6.07
N LEU A 145 18.60 5.47 -4.91
CA LEU A 145 18.79 4.81 -3.63
C LEU A 145 17.53 4.02 -3.31
N ASP A 146 17.67 2.72 -3.03
CA ASP A 146 16.65 1.93 -2.32
C ASP A 146 17.13 1.79 -0.87
N LEU A 147 16.46 2.53 0.01
CA LEU A 147 16.67 2.56 1.45
C LEU A 147 15.59 1.71 2.13
N ASP A 148 16.00 0.59 2.71
CA ASP A 148 15.16 -0.32 3.48
C ASP A 148 15.34 -0.01 4.97
N VAL A 149 14.28 0.52 5.58
CA VAL A 149 14.15 0.80 7.01
C VAL A 149 13.08 -0.07 7.67
N SER A 150 12.66 -1.17 7.03
CA SER A 150 11.65 -2.09 7.57
C SER A 150 12.07 -2.82 8.86
N GLN A 151 13.35 -2.72 9.23
CA GLN A 151 13.92 -3.27 10.46
C GLN A 151 14.22 -2.20 11.53
N LEU A 152 13.74 -0.96 11.37
CA LEU A 152 13.76 0.06 12.42
C LEU A 152 12.45 -0.01 13.23
N GLU A 153 12.54 -0.14 14.56
CA GLU A 153 11.38 -0.10 15.45
C GLU A 153 10.89 1.35 15.61
N PHE A 154 10.26 1.87 14.56
CA PHE A 154 9.56 3.16 14.59
C PHE A 154 8.31 3.08 15.46
N ILE A 155 8.14 4.06 16.34
CA ILE A 155 6.88 4.28 17.05
C ILE A 155 5.93 5.06 16.12
N PRO A 156 4.64 4.71 16.03
CA PRO A 156 3.58 5.53 15.42
C PRO A 156 3.74 7.04 15.68
N GLY A 157 3.86 7.84 14.61
CA GLY A 157 4.07 9.29 14.69
C GLY A 157 5.53 9.77 14.80
N GLN A 158 6.53 8.88 14.88
CA GLN A 158 7.93 9.26 14.73
C GLN A 158 8.25 9.68 13.28
N THR A 159 9.22 10.57 13.12
CA THR A 159 9.64 11.11 11.82
C THR A 159 11.05 10.65 11.46
N LEU A 160 11.23 10.03 10.29
CA LEU A 160 12.55 9.78 9.71
C LEU A 160 13.02 11.03 8.93
N ALA A 161 14.04 11.71 9.45
CA ALA A 161 14.70 12.81 8.76
C ALA A 161 15.90 12.31 7.94
N LEU A 162 15.94 12.66 6.65
CA LEU A 162 17.00 12.30 5.71
C LEU A 162 17.66 13.53 5.09
N GLN A 163 18.99 13.54 5.03
CA GLN A 163 19.79 14.60 4.37
C GLN A 163 20.98 13.99 3.63
N LEU A 164 21.29 14.49 2.43
CA LEU A 164 22.49 14.08 1.68
C LEU A 164 23.64 15.05 1.99
N GLU A 165 24.80 14.54 2.41
CA GLU A 165 26.05 15.31 2.56
C GLU A 165 27.06 14.90 1.47
N ALA A 166 27.43 15.86 0.63
CA ALA A 166 28.47 15.70 -0.39
C ALA A 166 29.78 16.36 0.08
N VAL A 167 30.91 15.76 -0.27
CA VAL A 167 32.26 16.20 0.13
C VAL A 167 33.15 16.25 -1.10
N ASP A 168 33.83 17.38 -1.33
CA ASP A 168 34.72 17.59 -2.48
C ASP A 168 36.09 16.89 -2.32
N ASN A 169 36.90 16.94 -3.39
CA ASN A 169 38.24 16.36 -3.44
C ASN A 169 39.37 17.35 -3.11
N ARG A 170 39.03 18.54 -2.59
CA ARG A 170 39.91 19.71 -2.44
C ARG A 170 41.24 19.42 -1.75
N ARG A 171 42.34 19.83 -2.39
CA ARG A 171 43.69 19.87 -1.79
C ARG A 171 44.50 21.04 -2.36
N PRO A 172 45.31 21.74 -1.54
CA PRO A 172 45.49 21.60 -0.10
C PRO A 172 44.41 22.35 0.71
N GLY A 173 43.93 21.73 1.78
CA GLY A 173 42.93 22.31 2.68
C GLY A 173 42.06 21.23 3.35
N PRO A 174 41.11 21.61 4.21
CA PRO A 174 39.97 20.76 4.53
C PRO A 174 39.02 20.71 3.30
N PRO A 175 38.37 19.57 3.02
CA PRO A 175 37.37 19.49 1.97
C PRO A 175 36.12 20.30 2.36
N GLY A 176 35.56 20.99 1.39
CA GLY A 176 34.25 21.64 1.50
C GLY A 176 33.13 20.61 1.51
N ARG A 177 31.94 21.07 1.89
CA ARG A 177 30.75 20.22 2.06
C ARG A 177 29.49 20.87 1.56
N GLY A 178 28.72 20.09 0.81
CA GLY A 178 27.37 20.40 0.36
C GLY A 178 26.35 19.61 1.17
N ARG A 179 25.19 20.20 1.45
CA ARG A 179 24.08 19.49 2.09
C ARG A 179 22.78 19.76 1.35
N SER A 180 21.98 18.70 1.16
CA SER A 180 20.63 18.86 0.63
C SER A 180 19.69 19.50 1.66
N ARG A 181 18.51 19.91 1.19
CA ARG A 181 17.33 20.02 2.07
C ARG A 181 17.14 18.72 2.88
N ILE A 182 16.63 18.85 4.09
CA ILE A 182 16.17 17.71 4.89
C ILE A 182 14.81 17.29 4.31
N LEU A 183 14.67 16.01 3.97
CA LEU A 183 13.38 15.37 3.74
C LEU A 183 12.91 14.76 5.06
N ARG A 184 11.61 14.77 5.33
CA ARG A 184 11.00 14.15 6.51
C ARG A 184 9.97 13.14 6.05
N PHE A 185 9.98 11.98 6.70
CA PHE A 185 9.02 10.90 6.45
C PHE A 185 8.38 10.49 7.77
N THR A 186 7.14 10.94 8.00
CA THR A 186 6.38 10.55 9.19
C THR A 186 5.89 9.12 9.01
N LEU A 187 6.07 8.25 10.01
CA LEU A 187 5.31 6.99 10.03
C LEU A 187 3.86 7.33 10.46
N PRO A 188 2.85 7.21 9.57
CA PRO A 188 1.47 7.43 9.96
C PRO A 188 1.11 6.45 11.07
N SER A 189 0.44 6.95 12.11
CA SER A 189 0.06 6.11 13.24
C SER A 189 -0.97 5.07 12.84
N ALA A 190 -1.09 3.99 13.63
CA ALA A 190 -2.13 3.00 13.43
C ALA A 190 -3.55 3.63 13.42
N ALA A 191 -3.75 4.75 14.14
CA ALA A 191 -5.00 5.49 14.11
C ALA A 191 -5.22 6.28 12.81
N GLU A 192 -4.17 6.79 12.16
CA GLU A 192 -4.25 7.52 10.89
C GLU A 192 -4.44 6.56 9.71
N LEU A 193 -3.70 5.44 9.69
CA LEU A 193 -3.91 4.36 8.71
C LEU A 193 -5.32 3.77 8.77
N LEU A 194 -5.93 3.68 9.96
CA LEU A 194 -7.33 3.27 10.10
C LEU A 194 -8.32 4.39 9.80
N ALA A 195 -7.95 5.67 9.91
CA ALA A 195 -8.84 6.79 9.58
C ALA A 195 -9.08 6.90 8.06
N ASP A 196 -8.03 6.78 7.25
CA ASP A 196 -8.16 6.74 5.78
C ASP A 196 -9.03 5.54 5.33
N HIS A 197 -8.84 4.38 5.96
CA HIS A 197 -9.67 3.20 5.70
C HIS A 197 -11.13 3.40 6.12
N GLN A 198 -11.38 4.02 7.28
CA GLN A 198 -12.73 4.36 7.75
C GLN A 198 -13.48 5.31 6.81
N GLN A 199 -12.77 6.23 6.13
CA GLN A 199 -13.39 7.10 5.12
C GLN A 199 -13.81 6.30 3.86
N GLY A 200 -13.00 5.33 3.43
CA GLY A 200 -13.35 4.41 2.34
C GLY A 200 -14.57 3.52 2.67
N GLU A 201 -14.59 2.93 3.87
CA GLU A 201 -15.73 2.13 4.36
C GLU A 201 -17.01 2.98 4.51
N GLN A 202 -16.89 4.23 4.96
CA GLN A 202 -18.03 5.15 5.06
C GLN A 202 -18.63 5.46 3.68
N GLN A 203 -17.80 5.73 2.66
CA GLN A 203 -18.28 5.93 1.29
C GLN A 203 -18.99 4.68 0.75
N ARG A 204 -18.43 3.48 0.95
CA ARG A 204 -19.07 2.21 0.54
C ARG A 204 -20.45 2.01 1.17
N LEU A 205 -20.64 2.39 2.43
CA LEU A 205 -21.94 2.31 3.10
C LEU A 205 -22.94 3.35 2.58
N GLU A 206 -22.50 4.55 2.21
CA GLU A 206 -23.34 5.59 1.61
C GLU A 206 -23.77 5.21 0.17
N ASP A 207 -22.84 4.68 -0.63
CA ASP A 207 -23.11 4.18 -1.98
C ASP A 207 -24.10 3.00 -1.96
N LEU A 208 -23.95 2.07 -1.00
CA LEU A 208 -24.91 0.98 -0.78
C LEU A 208 -26.29 1.49 -0.34
N ALA A 209 -26.36 2.48 0.54
CA ALA A 209 -27.62 3.07 0.98
C ALA A 209 -28.36 3.77 -0.18
N GLU A 210 -27.62 4.41 -1.09
CA GLU A 210 -28.17 5.01 -2.30
C GLU A 210 -28.67 3.96 -3.30
N LEU A 211 -27.92 2.86 -3.51
CA LEU A 211 -28.37 1.72 -4.32
C LEU A 211 -29.63 1.05 -3.73
N GLN A 212 -29.70 0.90 -2.40
CA GLN A 212 -30.91 0.41 -1.73
C GLN A 212 -32.10 1.36 -1.90
N ARG A 213 -31.88 2.68 -1.80
CA ARG A 213 -32.92 3.69 -1.97
C ARG A 213 -33.49 3.67 -3.39
N GLN A 214 -32.63 3.79 -4.40
CA GLN A 214 -33.01 3.71 -5.81
C GLN A 214 -33.68 2.36 -6.15
N GLY A 215 -33.18 1.25 -5.57
CA GLY A 215 -33.78 -0.07 -5.74
C GLY A 215 -35.15 -0.23 -5.08
N GLY A 216 -35.40 0.49 -3.97
CA GLY A 216 -36.69 0.57 -3.29
C GLY A 216 -37.73 1.38 -4.08
N ASP A 217 -37.32 2.52 -4.62
CA ASP A 217 -38.14 3.33 -5.53
C ASP A 217 -38.57 2.50 -6.75
N LEU A 218 -37.64 1.76 -7.37
CA LEU A 218 -37.89 0.83 -8.48
C LEU A 218 -38.81 -0.35 -8.10
N ARG A 219 -38.68 -0.91 -6.88
CA ARG A 219 -39.59 -1.96 -6.39
C ARG A 219 -41.03 -1.46 -6.34
N ASP A 220 -41.27 -0.26 -5.82
CA ASP A 220 -42.62 0.26 -5.64
C ASP A 220 -43.26 0.67 -6.98
N GLU A 221 -42.46 1.10 -7.95
CA GLU A 221 -42.84 1.24 -9.35
C GLU A 221 -43.23 -0.10 -9.99
N LEU A 222 -42.38 -1.14 -9.92
CA LEU A 222 -42.69 -2.47 -10.45
C LEU A 222 -43.93 -3.08 -9.79
N ALA A 223 -44.09 -2.90 -8.47
CA ALA A 223 -45.28 -3.33 -7.73
C ALA A 223 -46.53 -2.50 -8.08
N ARG A 224 -46.42 -1.25 -8.54
CA ARG A 224 -47.53 -0.50 -9.16
C ARG A 224 -47.88 -1.09 -10.53
N LEU A 225 -46.91 -1.27 -11.42
CA LEU A 225 -47.10 -1.82 -12.77
C LEU A 225 -47.75 -3.22 -12.72
N GLU A 226 -47.30 -4.10 -11.83
CA GLU A 226 -47.90 -5.42 -11.61
C GLU A 226 -49.39 -5.35 -11.21
N ARG A 227 -49.78 -4.37 -10.39
CA ARG A 227 -51.17 -4.12 -9.97
C ARG A 227 -52.03 -3.45 -11.04
N GLU A 228 -51.42 -2.78 -12.02
CA GLU A 228 -52.11 -2.18 -13.16
C GLU A 228 -52.33 -3.20 -14.28
N LEU A 229 -51.30 -3.99 -14.63
CA LEU A 229 -51.40 -5.13 -15.55
C LEU A 229 -52.37 -6.22 -15.05
N LYS A 230 -52.54 -6.38 -13.73
CA LYS A 230 -53.59 -7.24 -13.13
C LYS A 230 -55.03 -6.73 -13.34
N LYS A 231 -55.23 -5.47 -13.71
CA LYS A 231 -56.55 -4.88 -14.01
C LYS A 231 -56.82 -4.78 -15.50
N ASP A 232 -55.77 -4.42 -16.26
CA ASP A 232 -55.81 -4.20 -17.70
C ASP A 232 -54.56 -4.86 -18.33
N PRO A 233 -54.68 -6.11 -18.83
CA PRO A 233 -53.54 -6.90 -19.31
C PRO A 233 -52.84 -6.36 -20.57
N SER A 234 -53.46 -5.40 -21.29
CA SER A 234 -52.91 -4.82 -22.51
C SER A 234 -51.96 -3.65 -22.16
N PRO A 235 -50.63 -3.76 -22.35
CA PRO A 235 -49.73 -2.63 -22.20
C PRO A 235 -49.94 -1.64 -23.36
N ASP A 236 -50.58 -0.51 -23.05
CA ASP A 236 -50.63 0.68 -23.90
C ASP A 236 -49.23 1.29 -24.10
N PHE A 237 -49.12 2.33 -24.93
CA PHE A 237 -47.83 2.95 -25.25
C PHE A 237 -47.15 3.56 -24.02
N ALA A 238 -47.91 4.14 -23.08
CA ALA A 238 -47.35 4.75 -21.88
C ALA A 238 -46.80 3.69 -20.92
N ARG A 239 -47.55 2.60 -20.68
CA ARG A 239 -47.10 1.48 -19.84
C ARG A 239 -45.85 0.79 -20.38
N ARG A 240 -45.67 0.72 -21.70
CA ARG A 240 -44.43 0.22 -22.31
C ARG A 240 -43.25 1.10 -21.95
N GLN A 241 -43.40 2.42 -22.08
CA GLN A 241 -42.37 3.37 -21.69
C GLN A 241 -42.04 3.27 -20.18
N GLU A 242 -43.06 3.16 -19.31
CA GLU A 242 -42.84 2.95 -17.86
C GLU A 242 -42.04 1.66 -17.58
N ILE A 243 -42.30 0.57 -18.31
CA ILE A 243 -41.53 -0.70 -18.18
C ILE A 243 -40.11 -0.55 -18.75
N ASP A 244 -39.93 0.07 -19.92
CA ASP A 244 -38.62 0.29 -20.55
C ASP A 244 -37.73 1.19 -19.67
N GLU A 245 -38.30 2.22 -19.05
CA GLU A 245 -37.61 3.07 -18.08
C GLU A 245 -37.28 2.33 -16.77
N ALA A 246 -38.18 1.50 -16.26
CA ALA A 246 -37.91 0.65 -15.10
C ALA A 246 -36.77 -0.36 -15.37
N LEU A 247 -36.71 -0.94 -16.58
CA LEU A 247 -35.59 -1.79 -17.02
C LEU A 247 -34.28 -1.00 -17.20
N ALA A 248 -34.33 0.26 -17.64
CA ALA A 248 -33.16 1.11 -17.69
C ALA A 248 -32.63 1.45 -16.28
N ARG A 249 -33.53 1.75 -15.32
CA ARG A 249 -33.20 1.92 -13.89
C ARG A 249 -32.61 0.64 -13.29
N GLN A 250 -33.19 -0.51 -13.58
CA GLN A 250 -32.70 -1.82 -13.13
C GLN A 250 -31.27 -2.10 -13.61
N LYS A 251 -30.94 -1.75 -14.87
CA LYS A 251 -29.58 -1.90 -15.39
C LYS A 251 -28.58 -0.94 -14.73
N ALA A 252 -28.98 0.31 -14.43
CA ALA A 252 -28.11 1.26 -13.74
C ALA A 252 -27.73 0.78 -12.33
N LEU A 253 -28.68 0.19 -11.59
CA LEU A 253 -28.44 -0.45 -10.29
C LEU A 253 -27.44 -1.61 -10.38
N GLN A 254 -27.48 -2.41 -11.45
CA GLN A 254 -26.49 -3.46 -11.67
C GLN A 254 -25.09 -2.87 -11.89
N SER A 255 -24.95 -1.87 -12.75
CA SER A 255 -23.64 -1.22 -13.01
C SER A 255 -23.04 -0.61 -11.74
N GLY A 256 -23.84 0.08 -10.92
CA GLY A 256 -23.36 0.66 -9.66
C GLY A 256 -22.93 -0.40 -8.64
N LEU A 257 -23.61 -1.55 -8.60
CA LEU A 257 -23.17 -2.69 -7.78
C LEU A 257 -21.89 -3.33 -8.33
N GLU A 258 -21.70 -3.41 -9.65
CA GLU A 258 -20.47 -3.90 -10.28
C GLU A 258 -19.27 -2.98 -9.97
N GLU A 259 -19.45 -1.67 -10.04
CA GLU A 259 -18.43 -0.66 -9.66
C GLU A 259 -18.06 -0.77 -8.17
N LEU A 260 -19.04 -0.91 -7.28
CA LEU A 260 -18.82 -1.08 -5.84
C LEU A 260 -18.15 -2.42 -5.48
N THR A 261 -18.52 -3.51 -6.17
CA THR A 261 -17.86 -4.81 -6.03
C THR A 261 -16.43 -4.77 -6.57
N GLY A 262 -16.18 -3.99 -7.63
CA GLY A 262 -14.85 -3.76 -8.19
C GLY A 262 -13.91 -3.06 -7.22
N SER A 263 -14.33 -1.94 -6.64
CA SER A 263 -13.50 -1.19 -5.67
C SER A 263 -13.21 -2.00 -4.40
N LEU A 264 -14.17 -2.79 -3.91
CA LEU A 264 -13.98 -3.70 -2.78
C LEU A 264 -12.90 -4.77 -3.06
N ARG A 265 -12.83 -5.28 -4.29
CA ARG A 265 -11.77 -6.22 -4.72
C ARG A 265 -10.40 -5.56 -4.84
N GLU A 266 -10.33 -4.34 -5.37
CA GLU A 266 -9.05 -3.62 -5.44
C GLU A 266 -8.48 -3.36 -4.04
N ASP A 267 -9.32 -2.98 -3.07
CA ASP A 267 -8.88 -2.81 -1.68
C ASP A 267 -8.46 -4.14 -1.03
N LEU A 268 -9.16 -5.25 -1.32
CA LEU A 268 -8.74 -6.61 -0.92
C LEU A 268 -7.34 -6.96 -1.46
N ASP A 269 -7.09 -6.74 -2.75
CA ASP A 269 -5.78 -7.02 -3.37
C ASP A 269 -4.66 -6.15 -2.79
N ARG A 270 -4.93 -4.85 -2.53
CA ARG A 270 -3.98 -3.93 -1.87
C ARG A 270 -3.67 -4.38 -0.44
N LEU A 271 -4.70 -4.74 0.34
CA LEU A 271 -4.56 -5.23 1.71
C LEU A 271 -3.76 -6.54 1.76
N ALA A 272 -4.07 -7.51 0.88
CA ALA A 272 -3.33 -8.75 0.76
C ALA A 272 -1.86 -8.53 0.34
N ALA A 273 -1.59 -7.62 -0.61
CA ALA A 273 -0.24 -7.31 -1.06
C ALA A 273 0.61 -6.59 0.01
N SER A 274 -0.01 -5.75 0.85
CA SER A 274 0.69 -5.01 1.91
C SER A 274 1.17 -5.88 3.09
N ASN A 275 0.59 -7.07 3.27
CA ASN A 275 0.83 -7.94 4.44
C ASN A 275 0.53 -7.26 5.81
N LEU A 276 -0.22 -6.15 5.82
CA LEU A 276 -0.65 -5.43 7.04
C LEU A 276 -2.05 -5.86 7.52
N ALA A 277 -2.83 -6.53 6.66
CA ALA A 277 -4.18 -6.98 6.99
C ALA A 277 -4.19 -8.28 7.82
N SER A 278 -5.13 -8.41 8.74
CA SER A 278 -5.39 -9.69 9.42
C SER A 278 -6.11 -10.66 8.47
N VAL A 279 -5.82 -11.96 8.61
CA VAL A 279 -6.48 -13.02 7.83
C VAL A 279 -8.01 -12.96 7.98
N GLU A 280 -8.48 -12.67 9.20
CA GLU A 280 -9.90 -12.53 9.51
C GLU A 280 -10.57 -11.34 8.78
N LEU A 281 -9.86 -10.22 8.58
CA LEU A 281 -10.39 -9.10 7.79
C LEU A 281 -10.54 -9.48 6.31
N VAL A 282 -9.54 -10.19 5.75
CA VAL A 282 -9.58 -10.69 4.37
C VAL A 282 -10.71 -11.69 4.19
N GLU A 283 -10.88 -12.65 5.11
CA GLU A 283 -11.97 -13.64 5.09
C GLU A 283 -13.37 -12.98 5.18
N ARG A 284 -13.51 -11.87 5.90
CA ARG A 284 -14.79 -11.13 6.02
C ARG A 284 -15.09 -10.29 4.78
N LEU A 285 -14.10 -9.62 4.20
CA LEU A 285 -14.23 -8.88 2.95
C LEU A 285 -14.55 -9.82 1.77
N ASP A 286 -13.94 -11.01 1.72
CA ASP A 286 -14.27 -12.06 0.75
C ASP A 286 -15.73 -12.54 0.89
N GLN A 287 -16.24 -12.71 2.11
CA GLN A 287 -17.66 -13.03 2.34
C GLN A 287 -18.61 -11.94 1.81
N VAL A 288 -18.26 -10.66 1.93
CA VAL A 288 -19.06 -9.56 1.36
C VAL A 288 -19.00 -9.58 -0.16
N ALA A 289 -17.81 -9.74 -0.75
CA ALA A 289 -17.64 -9.83 -2.20
C ALA A 289 -18.37 -11.04 -2.82
N ALA A 290 -18.32 -12.21 -2.17
CA ALA A 290 -19.02 -13.42 -2.58
C ALA A 290 -20.56 -13.26 -2.51
N LEU A 291 -21.08 -12.54 -1.52
CA LEU A 291 -22.50 -12.18 -1.46
C LEU A 291 -22.89 -11.23 -2.61
N MET A 292 -22.03 -10.30 -3.00
CA MET A 292 -22.27 -9.43 -4.16
C MET A 292 -22.22 -10.19 -5.49
N ASP A 293 -21.35 -11.19 -5.64
CA ASP A 293 -21.39 -12.14 -6.76
C ASP A 293 -22.70 -12.95 -6.79
N GLU A 294 -23.19 -13.43 -5.64
CA GLU A 294 -24.47 -14.16 -5.54
C GLU A 294 -25.68 -13.25 -5.91
N ILE A 295 -25.60 -11.93 -5.70
CA ILE A 295 -26.61 -10.98 -6.20
C ILE A 295 -26.62 -10.93 -7.73
N ARG A 296 -25.45 -10.91 -8.39
CA ARG A 296 -25.35 -10.79 -9.86
C ARG A 296 -25.81 -12.06 -10.58
N ASP A 297 -25.38 -13.23 -10.12
CA ASP A 297 -25.53 -14.49 -10.88
C ASP A 297 -26.99 -15.01 -10.96
N ASP A 298 -27.93 -14.38 -10.24
CA ASP A 298 -29.30 -14.88 -10.07
C ASP A 298 -30.28 -14.53 -11.23
N ASN A 299 -29.84 -14.78 -12.47
CA ASN A 299 -30.64 -14.80 -13.70
C ASN A 299 -31.38 -13.52 -14.12
N LEU A 300 -31.17 -12.36 -13.48
CA LEU A 300 -31.90 -11.11 -13.77
C LEU A 300 -31.86 -10.70 -15.27
N GLU A 301 -30.74 -10.89 -15.95
CA GLU A 301 -30.64 -10.64 -17.39
C GLU A 301 -31.61 -11.49 -18.22
N ARG A 302 -31.80 -12.76 -17.84
CA ARG A 302 -32.71 -13.66 -18.58
C ARG A 302 -34.17 -13.26 -18.39
N LEU A 303 -34.54 -12.71 -17.23
CA LEU A 303 -35.87 -12.16 -16.99
C LEU A 303 -36.09 -10.85 -17.77
N ARG A 304 -35.08 -9.96 -17.84
CA ARG A 304 -35.10 -8.77 -18.71
C ARG A 304 -35.33 -9.16 -20.16
N ASP A 305 -34.54 -10.10 -20.67
CA ASP A 305 -34.60 -10.51 -22.07
C ASP A 305 -35.95 -11.19 -22.39
N GLN A 306 -36.48 -12.01 -21.47
CA GLN A 306 -37.83 -12.59 -21.57
C GLN A 306 -38.94 -11.53 -21.59
N LEU A 307 -38.85 -10.50 -20.74
CA LEU A 307 -39.81 -9.39 -20.70
C LEU A 307 -39.78 -8.57 -22.02
N GLN A 308 -38.59 -8.28 -22.55
CA GLN A 308 -38.44 -7.61 -23.85
C GLN A 308 -39.01 -8.45 -25.01
N ASP A 309 -38.79 -9.76 -25.00
CA ASP A 309 -39.36 -10.70 -25.98
C ASP A 309 -40.89 -10.74 -25.89
N ALA A 310 -41.46 -10.76 -24.67
CA ALA A 310 -42.90 -10.75 -24.43
C ALA A 310 -43.57 -9.42 -24.87
N MET A 311 -42.95 -8.27 -24.56
CA MET A 311 -43.39 -6.95 -25.01
C MET A 311 -43.39 -6.83 -26.54
N SER A 312 -42.37 -7.40 -27.18
CA SER A 312 -42.22 -7.44 -28.65
C SER A 312 -43.27 -8.33 -29.33
N ARG A 313 -43.68 -9.43 -28.67
CA ARG A 313 -44.66 -10.40 -29.19
C ARG A 313 -46.12 -10.06 -28.84
N LEU A 314 -46.35 -8.99 -28.07
CA LEU A 314 -47.67 -8.57 -27.57
C LEU A 314 -48.34 -9.60 -26.64
N GLY A 315 -47.53 -10.40 -25.93
CA GLY A 315 -48.02 -11.44 -25.02
C GLY A 315 -48.52 -10.86 -23.70
N GLU A 316 -49.78 -10.43 -23.62
CA GLU A 316 -50.40 -9.79 -22.43
C GLU A 316 -50.07 -10.51 -21.11
N ARG A 317 -50.26 -11.83 -21.05
CA ARG A 317 -49.95 -12.65 -19.87
C ARG A 317 -48.46 -12.82 -19.63
N GLU A 318 -47.68 -12.94 -20.70
CA GLU A 318 -46.24 -13.18 -20.66
C GLU A 318 -45.52 -11.93 -20.12
N VAL A 319 -45.98 -10.74 -20.48
CA VAL A 319 -45.56 -9.45 -19.89
C VAL A 319 -45.99 -9.37 -18.42
N GLN A 320 -47.23 -9.73 -18.10
CA GLN A 320 -47.75 -9.70 -16.72
C GLN A 320 -46.96 -10.61 -15.77
N GLU A 321 -46.67 -11.86 -16.19
CA GLU A 321 -45.88 -12.83 -15.42
C GLU A 321 -44.42 -12.37 -15.30
N SER A 322 -43.81 -11.88 -16.39
CA SER A 322 -42.43 -11.39 -16.38
C SER A 322 -42.23 -10.16 -15.49
N VAL A 323 -43.16 -9.19 -15.49
CA VAL A 323 -43.11 -8.04 -14.56
C VAL A 323 -43.26 -8.49 -13.09
N ALA A 324 -44.12 -9.48 -12.82
CA ALA A 324 -44.28 -10.03 -11.47
C ALA A 324 -43.02 -10.75 -10.96
N ASP A 325 -42.30 -11.46 -11.83
CA ASP A 325 -41.04 -12.11 -11.47
C ASP A 325 -39.87 -11.12 -11.38
N VAL A 326 -39.80 -10.09 -12.23
CA VAL A 326 -38.81 -8.99 -12.07
C VAL A 326 -39.04 -8.25 -10.75
N ALA A 327 -40.30 -7.94 -10.39
CA ALA A 327 -40.63 -7.33 -9.09
C ALA A 327 -40.22 -8.23 -7.90
N ARG A 328 -40.41 -9.55 -8.03
CA ARG A 328 -39.99 -10.54 -7.01
C ARG A 328 -38.48 -10.55 -6.82
N ARG A 329 -37.71 -10.61 -7.92
CA ARG A 329 -36.24 -10.58 -7.88
C ARG A 329 -35.70 -9.23 -7.40
N GLN A 330 -36.39 -8.12 -7.67
CA GLN A 330 -36.02 -6.80 -7.14
C GLN A 330 -36.12 -6.74 -5.61
N GLN A 331 -37.10 -7.42 -4.98
CA GLN A 331 -37.12 -7.56 -3.52
C GLN A 331 -35.98 -8.46 -3.02
N GLU A 332 -35.72 -9.61 -3.66
CA GLU A 332 -34.62 -10.50 -3.29
C GLU A 332 -33.23 -9.83 -3.42
N PHE A 333 -33.07 -8.92 -4.38
CA PHE A 333 -31.91 -8.03 -4.56
C PHE A 333 -31.76 -7.07 -3.38
N LEU A 334 -32.83 -6.36 -3.00
CA LEU A 334 -32.83 -5.45 -1.84
C LEU A 334 -32.52 -6.17 -0.53
N ASP A 335 -33.14 -7.34 -0.29
CA ASP A 335 -32.90 -8.17 0.89
C ASP A 335 -31.42 -8.59 1.01
N ARG A 336 -30.73 -8.79 -0.13
CA ARG A 336 -29.29 -9.12 -0.18
C ARG A 336 -28.40 -7.89 0.03
N LEU A 337 -28.74 -6.74 -0.56
CA LEU A 337 -28.04 -5.49 -0.27
C LEU A 337 -28.13 -5.12 1.22
N GLU A 338 -29.28 -5.33 1.87
CA GLU A 338 -29.43 -5.10 3.32
C GLU A 338 -28.52 -6.02 4.14
N ARG A 339 -28.36 -7.29 3.74
CA ARG A 339 -27.41 -8.21 4.39
C ARG A 339 -25.96 -7.79 4.16
N ALA A 340 -25.58 -7.38 2.95
CA ALA A 340 -24.23 -6.90 2.65
C ALA A 340 -23.90 -5.62 3.44
N ALA A 341 -24.81 -4.64 3.44
CA ALA A 341 -24.68 -3.41 4.23
C ALA A 341 -24.60 -3.71 5.73
N SER A 342 -25.41 -4.64 6.26
CA SER A 342 -25.34 -5.03 7.68
C SER A 342 -24.03 -5.72 8.06
N LEU A 343 -23.38 -6.44 7.15
CA LEU A 343 -22.08 -7.07 7.39
C LEU A 343 -20.95 -6.02 7.39
N LEU A 344 -20.98 -5.07 6.45
CA LEU A 344 -20.05 -3.93 6.45
C LEU A 344 -20.26 -3.01 7.67
N GLU A 345 -21.50 -2.73 8.06
CA GLU A 345 -21.83 -1.94 9.26
C GLU A 345 -21.40 -2.65 10.56
N GLN A 346 -21.36 -3.99 10.57
CA GLN A 346 -20.76 -4.76 11.68
C GLN A 346 -19.23 -4.69 11.63
N MET A 347 -18.62 -4.94 10.47
CA MET A 347 -17.17 -4.90 10.28
C MET A 347 -16.57 -3.54 10.65
N LYS A 348 -17.21 -2.44 10.22
CA LYS A 348 -16.80 -1.07 10.55
C LYS A 348 -16.80 -0.84 12.07
N ARG A 349 -17.84 -1.26 12.79
CA ARG A 349 -17.85 -1.17 14.27
C ARG A 349 -16.72 -1.97 14.92
N GLU A 350 -16.45 -3.18 14.43
CA GLU A 350 -15.35 -4.00 14.96
C GLU A 350 -13.97 -3.37 14.66
N GLN A 351 -13.79 -2.70 13.52
CA GLN A 351 -12.59 -1.91 13.19
C GLN A 351 -12.47 -0.63 14.04
N GLU A 352 -13.56 0.13 14.23
CA GLU A 352 -13.61 1.30 15.12
C GLU A 352 -13.23 0.91 16.56
N MET A 353 -13.73 -0.22 17.04
CA MET A 353 -13.36 -0.82 18.33
C MET A 353 -11.87 -1.18 18.41
N ALA A 354 -11.32 -1.83 17.38
CA ALA A 354 -9.89 -2.14 17.31
C ALA A 354 -9.02 -0.87 17.29
N ALA A 355 -9.44 0.18 16.58
CA ALA A 355 -8.76 1.48 16.55
C ALA A 355 -8.71 2.13 17.94
N MET A 356 -9.84 2.14 18.67
CA MET A 356 -9.89 2.66 20.04
C MET A 356 -9.00 1.85 20.99
N THR A 357 -8.96 0.52 20.88
CA THR A 357 -8.07 -0.33 21.68
C THR A 357 -6.58 -0.08 21.36
N ALA A 358 -6.20 0.00 20.09
CA ALA A 358 -4.82 0.31 19.71
C ALA A 358 -4.39 1.72 20.18
N ARG A 359 -5.31 2.71 20.12
CA ARG A 359 -5.07 4.07 20.62
C ARG A 359 -4.95 4.11 22.15
N LEU A 360 -5.72 3.29 22.89
CA LEU A 360 -5.55 3.11 24.34
C LEU A 360 -4.19 2.48 24.67
N GLU A 361 -3.77 1.43 23.96
CA GLU A 361 -2.44 0.84 24.15
C GLU A 361 -1.31 1.85 23.92
N GLN A 362 -1.42 2.66 22.87
CA GLN A 362 -0.46 3.74 22.60
C GLN A 362 -0.40 4.73 23.78
N MET A 363 -1.54 5.27 24.22
CA MET A 363 -1.60 6.21 25.35
C MET A 363 -1.07 5.59 26.66
N MET A 364 -1.28 4.29 26.90
CA MET A 364 -0.73 3.60 28.07
C MET A 364 0.81 3.44 27.99
N ARG A 365 1.37 3.21 26.80
CA ARG A 365 2.83 3.18 26.59
C ARG A 365 3.45 4.57 26.79
N GLU A 366 2.85 5.60 26.20
CA GLU A 366 3.20 7.02 26.42
C GLU A 366 3.14 7.38 27.92
N GLN A 367 2.10 6.95 28.64
CA GLN A 367 1.99 7.16 30.08
C GLN A 367 3.12 6.48 30.88
N SER A 368 3.52 5.26 30.51
CA SER A 368 4.63 4.56 31.17
C SER A 368 5.97 5.26 30.95
N GLN A 369 6.25 5.71 29.72
CA GLN A 369 7.47 6.46 29.38
C GLN A 369 7.54 7.80 30.16
N LEU A 370 6.41 8.50 30.28
CA LEU A 370 6.29 9.72 31.10
C LEU A 370 6.47 9.49 32.61
N MET A 371 6.40 8.24 33.10
CA MET A 371 6.72 7.90 34.49
C MET A 371 8.18 7.48 34.71
N GLU A 372 8.90 7.11 33.65
CA GLU A 372 10.32 6.72 33.70
C GLU A 372 11.27 7.90 33.43
N GLY A 373 10.80 8.95 32.75
CA GLY A 373 11.55 10.20 32.54
C GLY A 373 11.69 11.10 33.79
N GLU A 374 12.56 12.12 33.70
CA GLU A 374 12.73 13.10 34.78
C GLU A 374 11.48 13.97 34.99
N ARG A 375 11.26 14.38 36.25
CA ARG A 375 10.03 15.09 36.68
C ARG A 375 10.04 16.58 36.34
N ASP A 376 9.87 16.87 35.06
CA ASP A 376 9.58 18.23 34.59
C ASP A 376 8.12 18.63 34.93
N PRO A 377 7.83 19.88 35.35
CA PRO A 377 6.46 20.38 35.50
C PRO A 377 5.59 20.28 34.22
N GLU A 378 6.17 20.35 33.00
CA GLU A 378 5.43 20.07 31.77
C GLU A 378 5.03 18.59 31.66
N ALA A 379 5.91 17.66 32.04
CA ALA A 379 5.61 16.22 32.02
C ALA A 379 4.42 15.90 32.93
N ALA A 380 4.31 16.57 34.09
CA ALA A 380 3.15 16.44 34.99
C ALA A 380 1.84 16.93 34.36
N GLN A 381 1.86 18.02 33.58
CA GLN A 381 0.67 18.50 32.86
C GLN A 381 0.29 17.57 31.70
N ARG A 382 1.28 17.12 30.92
CA ARG A 382 1.08 16.13 29.84
C ARG A 382 0.49 14.82 30.39
N GLN A 383 0.99 14.33 31.53
CA GLN A 383 0.49 13.14 32.21
C GLN A 383 -0.97 13.28 32.66
N GLN A 384 -1.37 14.46 33.16
CA GLN A 384 -2.77 14.73 33.52
C GLN A 384 -3.69 14.69 32.29
N ALA A 385 -3.37 15.45 31.24
CA ALA A 385 -4.14 15.49 30.00
C ALA A 385 -4.25 14.09 29.34
N LEU A 386 -3.16 13.31 29.35
CA LEU A 386 -3.17 11.94 28.84
C LEU A 386 -4.08 11.02 29.67
N SER A 387 -4.10 11.18 31.01
CA SER A 387 -4.96 10.39 31.89
C SER A 387 -6.46 10.72 31.73
N GLU A 388 -6.79 11.95 31.31
CA GLU A 388 -8.16 12.35 30.96
C GLU A 388 -8.56 11.80 29.60
N ALA A 389 -7.68 11.89 28.59
CA ALA A 389 -7.90 11.30 27.26
C ALA A 389 -8.08 9.77 27.31
N VAL A 390 -7.29 9.05 28.12
CA VAL A 390 -7.46 7.60 28.36
C VAL A 390 -8.84 7.31 28.94
N ARG A 391 -9.29 8.05 29.96
CA ARG A 391 -10.63 7.85 30.57
C ARG A 391 -11.77 8.14 29.61
N GLU A 392 -11.65 9.18 28.79
CA GLU A 392 -12.65 9.50 27.76
C GLU A 392 -12.74 8.38 26.71
N LEU A 393 -11.59 7.84 26.29
CA LEU A 393 -11.51 6.77 25.30
C LEU A 393 -11.95 5.41 25.88
N GLU A 394 -11.63 5.09 27.14
CA GLU A 394 -12.19 3.95 27.89
C GLU A 394 -13.72 4.02 28.03
N GLN A 395 -14.27 5.23 28.14
CA GLN A 395 -15.72 5.43 28.22
C GLN A 395 -16.38 5.20 26.86
N LYS A 396 -15.85 5.80 25.78
CA LYS A 396 -16.28 5.55 24.39
C LYS A 396 -16.22 4.07 24.02
N LEU A 397 -15.14 3.38 24.39
CA LEU A 397 -14.98 1.93 24.19
C LEU A 397 -16.07 1.11 24.92
N ARG A 398 -16.41 1.48 26.17
CA ARG A 398 -17.48 0.83 26.94
C ARG A 398 -18.88 1.09 26.36
N ASP A 399 -19.12 2.30 25.88
CA ASP A 399 -20.42 2.67 25.29
C ASP A 399 -20.63 1.95 23.94
N ALA A 400 -19.59 1.85 23.10
CA ALA A 400 -19.61 1.09 21.85
C ALA A 400 -19.75 -0.44 22.07
N LEU A 401 -19.11 -1.00 23.12
CA LEU A 401 -19.34 -2.39 23.53
C LEU A 401 -20.80 -2.65 23.95
N ALA A 402 -21.42 -1.68 24.63
CA ALA A 402 -22.82 -1.79 25.03
C ALA A 402 -23.76 -1.73 23.81
N GLU A 403 -23.45 -0.91 22.80
CA GLU A 403 -24.23 -0.81 21.57
C GLU A 403 -24.14 -2.08 20.71
N LEU A 404 -22.94 -2.67 20.55
CA LEU A 404 -22.73 -3.98 19.93
C LEU A 404 -23.49 -5.10 20.66
N GLY A 405 -23.57 -5.05 22.00
CA GLY A 405 -24.35 -5.99 22.80
C GLY A 405 -25.87 -5.80 22.73
N ALA A 406 -26.35 -4.64 22.25
CA ALA A 406 -27.76 -4.26 22.27
C ALA A 406 -28.50 -4.51 20.94
N LYS A 407 -27.79 -4.66 19.81
CA LYS A 407 -28.36 -4.87 18.48
C LYS A 407 -28.32 -6.38 18.13
N PRO A 408 -29.35 -7.19 18.45
CA PRO A 408 -29.37 -8.60 18.05
C PRO A 408 -29.39 -8.72 16.52
N PRO A 409 -28.78 -9.77 15.93
CA PRO A 409 -28.81 -9.97 14.49
C PRO A 409 -30.25 -10.09 14.00
N ALA A 410 -30.57 -9.40 12.90
CA ALA A 410 -31.94 -9.27 12.40
C ALA A 410 -32.60 -10.60 11.99
N ASP A 411 -31.82 -11.65 11.72
CA ASP A 411 -32.33 -13.01 11.43
C ASP A 411 -32.12 -13.99 12.61
N ALA A 412 -32.98 -13.86 13.61
CA ALA A 412 -33.25 -14.92 14.58
C ALA A 412 -34.30 -15.95 14.09
N SER A 413 -34.64 -15.97 12.80
CA SER A 413 -35.72 -16.77 12.22
C SER A 413 -35.26 -18.13 11.68
N LEU A 414 -33.99 -18.26 11.29
CA LEU A 414 -33.37 -19.50 10.82
C LEU A 414 -33.21 -20.56 11.91
N ARG A 415 -34.34 -21.16 12.32
CA ARG A 415 -34.36 -22.39 13.12
C ARG A 415 -33.57 -23.48 12.38
N PRO A 416 -32.48 -24.03 12.97
CA PRO A 416 -31.78 -25.14 12.34
C PRO A 416 -32.75 -26.31 12.17
N ARG A 417 -32.89 -26.83 10.94
CA ARG A 417 -33.73 -28.00 10.64
C ARG A 417 -33.29 -29.15 11.54
N ARG A 418 -34.12 -29.48 12.54
CA ARG A 418 -33.86 -30.59 13.47
C ARG A 418 -33.55 -31.84 12.67
N ARG A 419 -32.30 -32.34 12.76
CA ARG A 419 -31.95 -33.67 12.26
C ARG A 419 -32.94 -34.67 12.86
N ALA A 420 -33.59 -35.47 12.00
CA ALA A 420 -34.53 -36.48 12.46
C ALA A 420 -33.81 -37.44 13.44
N PRO A 421 -34.45 -37.84 14.55
CA PRO A 421 -33.82 -38.69 15.55
C PRO A 421 -33.42 -40.02 14.91
N ALA A 422 -32.15 -40.40 15.06
CA ALA A 422 -31.61 -41.62 14.48
C ALA A 422 -32.44 -42.84 14.89
N GLY A 423 -32.95 -43.59 13.91
CA GLY A 423 -33.88 -44.69 14.13
C GLY A 423 -33.30 -45.73 15.09
N ARG A 424 -34.07 -46.06 16.14
CA ARG A 424 -33.66 -47.04 17.18
C ARG A 424 -33.29 -48.37 16.52
N ARG A 425 -32.01 -48.77 16.60
CA ARG A 425 -31.56 -50.09 16.14
C ARG A 425 -32.31 -51.18 16.91
N ARG A 426 -33.15 -51.96 16.21
CA ARG A 426 -33.76 -53.17 16.78
C ARG A 426 -32.69 -54.24 17.01
N PRO A 427 -32.67 -54.96 18.15
CA PRO A 427 -31.79 -56.10 18.32
C PRO A 427 -32.31 -57.29 17.49
N THR A 428 -31.50 -57.77 16.54
CA THR A 428 -31.79 -58.98 15.76
C THR A 428 -31.46 -60.22 16.59
N LYS A 429 -32.48 -61.05 16.90
CA LYS A 429 -32.27 -62.37 17.49
C LYS A 429 -31.52 -63.28 16.50
N PRO A 430 -30.54 -64.09 16.94
CA PRO A 430 -29.94 -65.11 16.09
C PRO A 430 -30.94 -66.24 15.85
N CYS A 431 -31.15 -66.63 14.59
CA CYS A 431 -31.98 -67.79 14.24
C CYS A 431 -31.11 -68.84 13.54
N ALA A 432 -31.08 -70.06 14.09
CA ALA A 432 -30.17 -71.11 13.64
C ALA A 432 -30.92 -72.41 13.34
N ARG A 433 -31.03 -72.78 12.05
CA ARG A 433 -30.92 -74.19 11.60
C ARG A 433 -30.87 -74.36 10.07
N ARG A 434 -29.82 -75.05 9.62
CA ARG A 434 -29.76 -76.07 8.54
C ARG A 434 -30.81 -76.03 7.40
N SER A 435 -30.33 -75.91 6.16
CA SER A 435 -30.33 -77.03 5.20
C SER A 435 -29.42 -76.80 3.97
N ARG A 436 -28.95 -77.92 3.39
CA ARG A 436 -28.36 -78.12 2.04
C ARG A 436 -29.32 -79.07 1.29
N PRO A 437 -29.28 -79.33 -0.04
CA PRO A 437 -28.20 -79.15 -1.06
C PRO A 437 -28.75 -78.40 -2.33
N ARG A 438 -28.28 -78.45 -3.60
CA ARG A 438 -27.23 -79.20 -4.35
C ARG A 438 -26.52 -78.31 -5.40
N TRP A 439 -25.21 -78.51 -5.56
CA TRP A 439 -24.41 -78.59 -6.81
C TRP A 439 -24.76 -77.76 -8.06
N ARG A 440 -23.75 -77.00 -8.55
CA ARG A 440 -23.07 -77.24 -9.84
C ARG A 440 -21.65 -76.64 -9.85
N ARG A 441 -20.80 -77.05 -10.80
CA ARG A 441 -19.40 -76.60 -10.99
C ARG A 441 -19.28 -75.61 -12.15
N TRP A 442 -18.25 -74.76 -12.12
CA TRP A 442 -17.25 -74.38 -13.17
C TRP A 442 -16.39 -73.25 -12.53
N SER A 443 -15.05 -73.17 -12.43
CA SER A 443 -13.84 -73.62 -13.16
C SER A 443 -13.19 -72.54 -14.05
N GLY A 444 -12.05 -71.97 -13.58
CA GLY A 444 -11.18 -70.96 -14.24
C GLY A 444 -10.51 -70.06 -13.19
N ALA A 445 -9.23 -70.23 -12.82
CA ALA A 445 -8.02 -69.62 -13.45
C ALA A 445 -8.04 -68.07 -13.41
N ILE A 446 -7.28 -67.32 -12.59
CA ILE A 446 -5.83 -67.28 -12.23
C ILE A 446 -4.91 -66.68 -13.32
N SER A 447 -4.59 -65.38 -13.22
CA SER A 447 -3.25 -64.78 -13.45
C SER A 447 -3.27 -63.28 -13.02
N ARG A 448 -2.48 -62.82 -12.02
CA ARG A 448 -1.07 -62.31 -12.02
C ARG A 448 -0.93 -60.77 -12.17
N ARG A 449 -0.11 -60.15 -11.30
CA ARG A 449 0.51 -58.80 -11.45
C ARG A 449 1.84 -58.92 -12.26
N PRO A 450 2.44 -57.84 -12.80
CA PRO A 450 3.25 -56.83 -12.06
C PRO A 450 2.81 -55.37 -12.37
N CYS A 451 3.29 -54.26 -11.78
CA CYS A 451 4.44 -53.91 -10.91
C CYS A 451 5.78 -53.51 -11.59
N VAL A 452 5.94 -52.20 -11.89
CA VAL A 452 7.18 -51.48 -12.30
C VAL A 452 7.02 -50.03 -11.75
N THR A 453 7.65 -49.59 -10.66
CA THR A 453 9.04 -49.12 -10.42
C THR A 453 9.48 -47.86 -11.18
N LEU A 454 9.76 -46.79 -10.43
CA LEU A 454 10.38 -45.53 -10.85
C LEU A 454 11.92 -45.64 -10.88
N ARG A 455 12.57 -44.95 -11.84
CA ARG A 455 13.83 -44.20 -11.63
C ARG A 455 14.19 -43.35 -12.86
N THR A 456 14.55 -42.10 -12.64
CA THR A 456 15.46 -41.34 -13.52
C THR A 456 16.89 -41.42 -12.96
N PRO A 457 17.92 -41.16 -13.78
CA PRO A 457 19.20 -40.67 -13.27
C PRO A 457 19.06 -39.25 -12.67
#